data_AF-A0A2V8NCL2-F1
#
_entry.id   AF-A0A2V8NCL2-F1
#
_cell.length_a   1.000
_cell.length_b   1.000
_cell.length_c   1.000
_cell.angle_alpha   90.00
_cell.angle_beta   90.00
_cell.angle_gamma   90.00
#
_symmetry.space_group_name_H-M   'P 1'
#
loop_
_entity.id
_entity.type
_entity.pdbx_description
1 polymer ?
#
loop_
_entity_poly.entity_id
_entity_poly.type
_entity_poly.pdbx_seq_one_letter_code
_entity_poly.pdbx_strand_id
1 'polypeptide(L)'
;FVEESRTDQNCVVLPMVVDHQPIFGAIQFEGTATFNEHDLTFINAIANQLAVALDRHKAWRQEQAARAKAEAAARRVRFLADAARNGEYRGQEPAGRPGQVPGQPAGP
;
A
#
# COMPACT_ATOMS: atom_id res chain seq x y z
N PHE A 1 -30.00 39.24 -23.93
CA PHE A 1 -30.87 38.34 -23.15
C PHE A 1 -30.25 36.97 -23.22
N VAL A 2 -29.57 36.54 -22.15
CA VAL A 2 -29.01 35.19 -22.08
C VAL A 2 -30.20 34.29 -21.77
N GLU A 3 -30.56 33.42 -22.71
CA GLU A 3 -31.54 32.36 -22.48
C GLU A 3 -31.03 31.48 -21.34
N GLU A 4 -31.74 31.59 -20.22
CA GLU A 4 -31.64 30.70 -19.08
C GLU A 4 -32.22 29.35 -19.53
N SER A 5 -31.37 28.47 -20.08
CA SER A 5 -31.69 27.05 -20.17
C SER A 5 -31.62 26.47 -18.75
N ARG A 6 -32.66 26.75 -17.95
CA ARG A 6 -32.91 26.08 -16.68
C ARG A 6 -33.34 24.65 -17.01
N THR A 7 -32.38 23.81 -17.40
CA THR A 7 -32.60 22.37 -17.39
C THR A 7 -32.93 22.03 -15.94
N ASP A 8 -34.08 21.40 -15.73
CA ASP A 8 -34.49 20.81 -14.46
C ASP A 8 -33.45 19.74 -14.07
N GLN A 9 -32.27 20.18 -13.60
CA GLN A 9 -31.17 19.31 -13.20
C GLN A 9 -31.45 18.90 -11.77
N ASN A 10 -32.29 17.88 -11.65
CA ASN A 10 -32.62 17.32 -10.38
C ASN A 10 -31.45 16.42 -9.92
N CYS A 11 -30.57 16.99 -9.09
CA CYS A 11 -29.42 16.30 -8.52
C CYS A 11 -29.53 16.17 -7.01
N VAL A 12 -28.97 15.08 -6.48
CA VAL A 12 -28.80 14.88 -5.04
C VAL A 12 -27.38 14.45 -4.74
N VAL A 13 -26.79 15.05 -3.70
CA VAL A 13 -25.44 14.74 -3.25
C VAL A 13 -25.54 14.14 -1.86
N LEU A 14 -24.98 12.96 -1.67
CA LEU A 14 -24.97 12.24 -0.41
C LEU A 14 -23.53 12.09 0.08
N PRO A 15 -23.22 12.53 1.31
CA PRO A 15 -21.91 12.30 1.90
C PRO A 15 -21.72 10.81 2.18
N MET A 16 -20.50 10.32 1.97
CA MET A 16 -20.10 8.98 2.36
C MET A 16 -19.41 9.03 3.72
N VAL A 17 -20.05 8.43 4.70
CA VAL A 17 -19.60 8.30 6.09
C VAL A 17 -20.04 6.95 6.64
N VAL A 18 -19.26 6.37 7.55
CA VAL A 18 -19.59 5.13 8.26
C VAL A 18 -19.43 5.40 9.76
N ASP A 19 -20.48 5.08 10.54
CA ASP A 19 -20.55 5.36 11.97
C ASP A 19 -20.24 6.83 12.33
N HIS A 20 -19.35 7.05 13.31
CA HIS A 20 -18.95 8.37 13.79
C HIS A 20 -17.63 8.86 13.17
N GLN A 21 -17.23 8.30 12.03
CA GLN A 21 -16.00 8.67 11.33
C GLN A 21 -16.17 9.98 10.53
N PRO A 22 -15.07 10.63 10.14
CA PRO A 22 -15.13 11.75 9.20
C PRO A 22 -15.70 11.34 7.84
N ILE A 23 -16.34 12.29 7.16
CA ILE A 23 -16.76 12.13 5.75
C ILE A 23 -15.51 11.91 4.90
N PHE A 24 -15.51 10.83 4.12
CA PHE A 24 -14.36 10.48 3.27
C PHE A 24 -14.62 10.64 1.77
N GLY A 25 -15.81 11.09 1.40
CA GLY A 25 -16.21 11.35 0.03
C GLY A 25 -17.68 11.73 -0.08
N ALA A 26 -18.17 11.90 -1.32
CA ALA A 26 -19.56 12.14 -1.62
C ALA A 26 -19.93 11.42 -2.92
N ILE A 27 -21.21 11.07 -3.07
CA ILE A 27 -21.78 10.52 -4.30
C ILE A 27 -22.86 11.48 -4.78
N GLN A 28 -22.83 11.81 -6.06
CA GLN A 28 -23.84 12.61 -6.73
C GLN A 28 -24.69 11.72 -7.62
N PHE A 29 -26.00 11.88 -7.53
CA PHE A 29 -26.97 11.30 -8.44
C PHE A 29 -27.63 12.41 -9.24
N GLU A 30 -27.72 12.24 -10.54
CA GLU A 30 -28.36 13.16 -11.47
C GLU A 30 -29.55 12.45 -12.11
N GLY A 31 -30.71 13.08 -12.06
CA GLY A 31 -31.95 12.60 -12.64
C GLY A 31 -32.45 13.54 -13.74
N THR A 32 -33.20 12.98 -14.69
CA THR A 32 -33.91 13.74 -15.72
C THR A 32 -35.29 14.23 -15.24
N ALA A 33 -35.68 13.86 -14.02
CA ALA A 33 -36.93 14.23 -13.37
C ALA A 33 -36.70 14.41 -11.85
N THR A 34 -37.63 15.09 -11.19
CA THR A 34 -37.63 15.33 -9.74
C THR A 34 -37.67 14.03 -8.93
N PHE A 35 -36.83 13.92 -7.90
CA PHE A 35 -36.76 12.76 -7.03
C PHE A 35 -37.92 12.81 -6.04
N ASN A 36 -38.73 11.77 -6.00
CA ASN A 36 -39.72 11.60 -4.95
C ASN A 36 -39.08 10.96 -3.70
N GLU A 37 -39.86 10.82 -2.62
CA GLU A 37 -39.38 10.25 -1.35
C GLU A 37 -38.88 8.81 -1.48
N HIS A 38 -39.51 8.00 -2.34
CA HIS A 38 -39.07 6.63 -2.60
C HIS A 38 -37.71 6.59 -3.32
N ASP A 39 -37.52 7.48 -4.30
CA ASP A 39 -36.25 7.61 -5.01
C ASP A 39 -35.14 8.02 -4.04
N LEU A 40 -35.40 9.02 -3.17
CA LEU A 40 -34.44 9.47 -2.17
C LEU A 40 -34.11 8.37 -1.15
N THR A 41 -35.11 7.59 -0.73
CA THR A 41 -34.91 6.44 0.18
C THR A 41 -34.02 5.38 -0.46
N PHE A 42 -34.28 5.06 -1.73
CA PHE A 42 -33.49 4.09 -2.49
C PHE A 42 -32.05 4.58 -2.72
N ILE A 43 -31.88 5.83 -3.16
CA ILE A 43 -30.59 6.48 -3.36
C ILE A 43 -29.78 6.50 -2.06
N ASN A 44 -30.42 6.84 -0.93
CA ASN A 44 -29.78 6.81 0.38
C ASN A 44 -29.32 5.39 0.77
N ALA A 45 -30.14 4.37 0.52
CA ALA A 45 -29.76 2.99 0.78
C ALA A 45 -28.54 2.56 -0.05
N ILE A 46 -28.48 2.94 -1.33
CA ILE A 46 -27.32 2.68 -2.19
C ILE A 46 -26.08 3.41 -1.66
N ALA A 47 -26.20 4.71 -1.37
CA ALA A 47 -25.09 5.52 -0.90
C ALA A 47 -24.49 4.95 0.40
N ASN A 48 -25.34 4.51 1.34
CA ASN A 48 -24.91 3.87 2.58
C ASN A 48 -24.18 2.54 2.32
N GLN A 49 -24.70 1.69 1.45
CA GLN A 49 -24.03 0.42 1.11
C GLN A 49 -22.68 0.65 0.42
N LEU A 50 -22.59 1.63 -0.48
CA LEU A 50 -21.34 2.00 -1.15
C LEU A 50 -20.33 2.59 -0.17
N ALA A 51 -20.77 3.44 0.77
CA ALA A 51 -19.90 3.98 1.80
C ALA A 51 -19.25 2.85 2.63
N VAL A 52 -20.04 1.88 3.09
CA VAL A 52 -19.53 0.72 3.85
C VAL A 52 -18.58 -0.14 3.01
N ALA A 53 -18.91 -0.41 1.74
CA ALA A 53 -18.06 -1.23 0.88
C ALA A 53 -16.71 -0.56 0.58
N LEU A 54 -16.72 0.73 0.29
CA LEU A 54 -15.50 1.51 0.02
C LEU A 54 -14.64 1.69 1.26
N ASP A 55 -15.25 1.88 2.43
CA ASP A 55 -14.54 1.95 3.71
C ASP A 55 -13.78 0.63 3.99
N ARG A 56 -14.48 -0.50 3.89
CA ARG A 56 -13.86 -1.84 4.02
C ARG A 56 -12.72 -2.06 3.04
N HIS A 57 -12.91 -1.65 1.77
CA HIS A 57 -11.87 -1.78 0.76
C HIS A 57 -10.64 -0.91 1.08
N LYS A 58 -10.84 0.32 1.56
CA LYS A 58 -9.75 1.21 1.99
C LYS A 58 -8.98 0.62 3.16
N ALA A 59 -9.68 0.16 4.19
CA ALA A 59 -9.07 -0.49 5.35
C ALA A 59 -8.22 -1.70 4.94
N TRP A 60 -8.77 -2.56 4.07
CA TRP A 60 -8.05 -3.71 3.55
C TRP A 60 -6.79 -3.32 2.76
N ARG A 61 -6.87 -2.32 1.87
CA ARG A 61 -5.69 -1.86 1.12
C ARG A 61 -4.61 -1.26 2.02
N GLN A 62 -4.99 -0.53 3.06
CA GLN A 62 -4.04 0.04 4.02
C GLN A 62 -3.29 -1.07 4.77
N GLU A 63 -4.00 -2.09 5.24
CA GLU A 63 -3.42 -3.26 5.89
C GLU A 63 -2.43 -3.98 4.97
N GLN A 64 -2.82 -4.24 3.72
CA GLN A 64 -1.95 -4.89 2.74
C GLN A 64 -0.70 -4.07 2.42
N ALA A 65 -0.84 -2.74 2.31
CA ALA A 65 0.30 -1.85 2.09
C ALA A 65 1.24 -1.83 3.30
N ALA A 66 0.71 -1.87 4.52
CA ALA A 66 1.50 -1.93 5.74
C ALA A 66 2.30 -3.24 5.82
N ARG A 67 1.66 -4.38 5.52
CA ARG A 67 2.32 -5.69 5.45
C ARG A 67 3.44 -5.73 4.43
N ALA A 68 3.18 -5.27 3.21
CA ALA A 68 4.20 -5.24 2.15
C ALA A 68 5.42 -4.38 2.55
N LYS A 69 5.19 -3.24 3.23
CA LYS A 69 6.26 -2.39 3.77
C LYS A 69 7.07 -3.10 4.87
N ALA A 70 6.39 -3.75 5.81
CA ALA A 70 7.04 -4.48 6.89
C ALA A 70 7.91 -5.63 6.35
N GLU A 71 7.40 -6.40 5.39
CA GLU A 71 8.16 -7.46 4.73
C GLU A 71 9.38 -6.94 3.97
N ALA A 72 9.24 -5.82 3.26
CA ALA A 72 10.35 -5.19 2.55
C ALA A 72 11.44 -4.73 3.54
N ALA A 73 11.04 -4.13 4.67
CA ALA A 73 11.97 -3.74 5.73
C ALA A 73 12.68 -4.97 6.34
N ALA A 74 11.94 -6.04 6.63
CA ALA A 74 12.50 -7.29 7.16
C ALA A 74 13.50 -7.93 6.20
N ARG A 75 13.18 -7.98 4.89
CA ARG A 75 14.11 -8.45 3.85
C ARG A 75 15.39 -7.62 3.82
N ARG A 76 15.27 -6.29 3.94
CA ARG A 76 16.42 -5.38 3.94
C ARG A 76 17.32 -5.61 5.15
N VAL A 77 16.74 -5.72 6.35
CA VAL A 77 17.49 -6.00 7.58
C VAL A 77 18.23 -7.33 7.50
N ARG A 78 17.54 -8.39 7.05
CA ARG A 78 18.15 -9.71 6.89
C ARG A 78 19.33 -9.69 5.92
N PHE A 79 19.18 -9.05 4.75
CA PHE A 79 20.26 -8.91 3.79
C PHE A 79 21.50 -8.21 4.39
N LEU A 80 21.29 -7.14 5.17
CA LEU A 80 22.39 -6.42 5.82
C LEU A 80 23.08 -7.28 6.90
N ALA A 81 22.32 -8.04 7.68
CA ALA A 81 22.85 -8.96 8.68
C ALA A 81 23.67 -10.11 8.04
N ASP A 82 23.18 -10.68 6.93
CA ASP A 82 23.89 -11.74 6.20
C ASP A 82 25.19 -11.21 5.58
N ALA A 83 25.16 -9.99 5.01
CA ALA A 83 26.35 -9.35 4.45
C ALA A 83 27.42 -9.04 5.52
N ALA A 84 27.00 -8.58 6.70
CA ALA A 84 27.91 -8.33 7.83
C ALA A 84 28.61 -9.62 8.27
N ARG A 85 27.86 -10.72 8.45
CA ARG A 85 28.41 -12.02 8.86
C ARG A 85 29.42 -12.59 7.86
N ASN A 86 29.16 -12.43 6.56
CA ASN A 86 30.05 -12.94 5.51
C ASN A 86 31.34 -12.10 5.37
N GLY A 87 31.33 -10.84 5.79
CA GLY A 87 32.52 -9.98 5.83
C GLY A 87 33.51 -10.37 6.92
N GLU A 88 33.04 -10.97 8.02
CA GLU A 88 33.86 -11.31 9.20
C GLU A 88 34.73 -12.58 8.99
N TYR A 89 34.37 -13.47 8.06
CA TYR A 89 35.16 -14.69 7.77
C TYR A 89 36.33 -14.47 6.80
N ARG A 90 36.45 -13.31 6.15
CA ARG A 90 37.56 -13.01 5.22
C ARG A 90 38.87 -12.59 5.93
N GLY A 91 38.87 -12.51 7.26
CA GLY A 91 40.01 -12.07 8.07
C GLY A 91 40.85 -13.16 8.75
N GLN A 92 40.57 -14.45 8.53
CA GLN A 92 41.40 -15.54 9.08
C GLN A 92 42.24 -16.18 7.98
N GLU A 93 43.35 -15.54 7.63
CA GLU A 93 44.47 -16.22 6.98
C GLU A 93 44.94 -17.37 7.91
N PRO A 94 44.95 -18.64 7.47
CA PRO A 94 45.61 -19.68 8.23
C PRO A 94 47.10 -19.34 8.26
N ALA A 95 47.64 -19.11 9.47
CA ALA A 95 49.05 -18.81 9.68
C ALA A 95 49.93 -19.87 9.01
N GLY A 96 50.48 -19.52 7.85
CA GLY A 96 51.48 -20.31 7.14
C GLY A 96 52.72 -20.43 8.02
N ARG A 97 53.16 -21.66 8.29
CA ARG A 97 54.46 -21.93 8.92
C ARG A 97 55.56 -21.32 8.03
N PRO A 98 56.47 -20.49 8.57
CA PRO A 98 57.55 -19.94 7.78
C PRO A 98 58.72 -20.91 7.71
N GLY A 99 59.26 -21.06 6.49
CA GLY A 99 60.67 -21.33 6.27
C GLY A 99 61.12 -22.78 6.24
N GLN A 100 61.28 -23.33 5.04
CA GLN A 100 62.54 -23.98 4.67
C GLN A 100 62.79 -23.76 3.17
N VAL A 101 63.82 -22.96 2.89
CA VAL A 101 64.28 -22.54 1.56
C VAL A 101 65.11 -23.64 0.88
N PRO A 102 65.16 -23.65 -0.46
CA PRO A 102 65.73 -24.73 -1.27
C PRO A 102 67.25 -24.55 -1.51
N GLY A 103 67.99 -25.65 -1.58
CA GLY A 103 69.38 -25.66 -2.05
C GLY A 103 70.09 -27.00 -1.91
N GLN A 104 70.10 -27.79 -3.00
CA GLN A 104 71.19 -28.57 -3.65
C GLN A 104 72.35 -29.24 -2.84
N PRO A 105 73.14 -30.19 -3.41
CA PRO A 105 73.15 -30.78 -4.76
C PRO A 105 73.26 -32.34 -4.80
N ALA A 106 73.38 -32.86 -6.02
CA ALA A 106 73.45 -34.27 -6.41
C ALA A 106 74.78 -35.00 -6.12
N GLY A 107 74.69 -36.33 -6.01
CA GLY A 107 75.73 -37.32 -6.35
C GLY A 107 76.27 -38.16 -5.18
N PRO A 108 76.99 -39.27 -5.46
CA PRO A 108 77.21 -39.95 -6.75
C PRO A 108 76.15 -41.02 -7.10
#